data_AF-A0A945X2Q4-F1
#
_entry.id   AF-A0A945X2Q4-F1
#
_cell.length_a   1.000
_cell.length_b   1.000
_cell.length_c   1.000
_cell.angle_alpha   90.00
_cell.angle_beta   90.00
_cell.angle_gamma   90.00
#
_symmetry.space_group_name_H-M   'P 1'
#
loop_
_entity.id
_entity.type
_entity.pdbx_description
1 polymer ?
#
loop_
_entity_poly.entity_id
_entity_poly.type
_entity_poly.pdbx_seq_one_letter_code
_entity_poly.pdbx_strand_id
1 'polypeptide(L)'
;MNYSRTITWIVVAALSWYGMMAVHEAGHCLGALATGATIEAVKIPVIGFSRTDFSKGDCPLFVVWAGPLLGATMPVVLLALLRAVGARARHALQFFVGFCLLANGAYIGLGAFSGAGDCRQLAQHGSPGWTLVAFGVLSFGGGLYVWHRMGPLRNWFASNSRTGFDPMRAG
;
A
#
# COMPACT_ATOMS: atom_id res chain seq x y z
N MET A 1 -4.73 24.98 18.28
CA MET A 1 -4.71 23.83 17.35
C MET A 1 -3.83 24.22 16.16
N ASN A 2 -2.72 23.54 15.90
CA ASN A 2 -1.75 23.96 14.87
C ASN A 2 -2.25 23.55 13.47
N TYR A 3 -2.97 24.44 12.79
CA TYR A 3 -3.53 24.22 11.45
C TYR A 3 -2.54 23.62 10.43
N SER A 4 -1.27 24.05 10.49
CA SER A 4 -0.20 23.50 9.64
C SER A 4 -0.03 21.98 9.80
N ARG A 5 -0.09 21.43 11.02
CA ARG A 5 0.08 19.99 11.26
C ARG A 5 -1.12 19.19 10.73
N THR A 6 -2.33 19.73 10.91
CA THR A 6 -3.56 19.10 10.40
C THR A 6 -3.53 19.00 8.88
N ILE A 7 -3.15 20.08 8.19
CA ILE A 7 -3.03 20.10 6.72
C ILE A 7 -2.02 19.06 6.25
N THR A 8 -0.85 18.98 6.91
CA THR A 8 0.15 17.95 6.56
C THR A 8 -0.40 16.54 6.66
N TRP A 9 -1.13 16.21 7.73
CA TRP A 9 -1.72 14.87 7.89
C TRP A 9 -2.78 14.56 6.84
N ILE A 10 -3.63 15.53 6.51
CA ILE A 10 -4.64 15.37 5.45
C ILE A 10 -3.95 15.08 4.11
N VAL A 11 -2.92 15.85 3.76
CA VAL A 11 -2.17 15.67 2.52
C VAL A 11 -1.46 14.31 2.49
N VAL A 12 -0.80 13.92 3.60
CA VAL A 12 -0.13 12.61 3.69
C VAL A 12 -1.12 11.46 3.53
N ALA A 13 -2.28 11.54 4.18
CA ALA A 13 -3.33 10.53 4.07
C ALA A 13 -3.90 10.45 2.64
N ALA A 14 -4.19 11.60 2.02
CA ALA A 14 -4.69 11.67 0.65
C ALA A 14 -3.67 11.09 -0.35
N LEU A 15 -2.41 11.52 -0.28
CA LEU A 15 -1.34 11.01 -1.13
C LEU A 15 -1.12 9.51 -0.92
N SER A 16 -1.20 9.02 0.32
CA SER A 16 -1.08 7.60 0.61
C SER A 16 -2.25 6.79 0.03
N TRP A 17 -3.47 7.34 0.07
CA TRP A 17 -4.65 6.72 -0.54
C TRP A 17 -4.50 6.59 -2.06
N TYR A 18 -4.17 7.68 -2.75
CA TYR A 18 -3.94 7.64 -4.20
C TYR A 18 -2.75 6.78 -4.61
N GLY A 19 -1.65 6.85 -3.85
CA GLY A 19 -0.49 5.99 -4.07
C GLY A 19 -0.84 4.52 -3.89
N MET A 20 -1.62 4.17 -2.87
CA MET A 20 -2.07 2.81 -2.62
C MET A 20 -2.93 2.28 -3.77
N MET A 21 -3.91 3.07 -4.24
CA MET A 21 -4.71 2.70 -5.42
C MET A 21 -3.82 2.49 -6.65
N ALA A 22 -2.85 3.39 -6.89
CA ALA A 22 -1.96 3.26 -8.04
C ALA A 22 -1.14 1.96 -8.01
N VAL A 23 -0.58 1.59 -6.85
CA VAL A 23 0.19 0.33 -6.72
C VAL A 23 -0.72 -0.90 -6.80
N HIS A 24 -1.94 -0.80 -6.26
CA HIS A 24 -2.94 -1.85 -6.38
C HIS A 24 -3.33 -2.11 -7.84
N GLU A 25 -3.70 -1.07 -8.60
CA GLU A 25 -4.03 -1.21 -10.03
C GLU A 25 -2.82 -1.64 -10.87
N ALA A 26 -1.62 -1.18 -10.52
CA ALA A 26 -0.40 -1.68 -11.15
C ALA A 26 -0.22 -3.20 -10.94
N GLY A 27 -0.65 -3.72 -9.79
CA GLY A 27 -0.71 -5.16 -9.54
C GLY A 27 -1.62 -5.90 -10.52
N HIS A 28 -2.83 -5.40 -10.77
CA HIS A 28 -3.71 -5.96 -11.79
C HIS A 28 -3.10 -5.90 -13.19
N CYS A 29 -2.47 -4.77 -13.54
CA CYS A 29 -1.81 -4.60 -14.84
C CYS A 29 -0.67 -5.61 -15.03
N LEU A 30 0.15 -5.81 -14.00
CA LEU A 30 1.23 -6.81 -14.03
C LEU A 30 0.68 -8.24 -14.08
N GLY A 31 -0.41 -8.52 -13.37
CA GLY A 31 -1.11 -9.80 -13.46
C GLY A 31 -1.63 -10.07 -14.88
N ALA A 32 -2.28 -9.09 -15.49
CA ALA A 32 -2.80 -9.17 -16.85
C ALA A 32 -1.66 -9.39 -17.86
N LEU A 33 -0.56 -8.63 -17.73
CA LEU A 33 0.62 -8.81 -18.58
C LEU A 33 1.21 -10.22 -18.45
N ALA A 34 1.30 -10.75 -17.24
CA ALA A 34 1.84 -12.09 -16.99
C ALA A 34 0.97 -13.21 -17.56
N THR A 35 -0.34 -13.01 -17.67
CA THR A 35 -1.29 -13.99 -18.24
C THR A 35 -1.62 -13.74 -19.71
N GLY A 36 -1.05 -12.71 -20.33
CA GLY A 36 -1.36 -12.32 -21.71
C GLY A 36 -2.76 -11.70 -21.89
N ALA A 37 -3.40 -11.24 -20.81
CA ALA A 37 -4.68 -10.53 -20.89
C ALA A 37 -4.46 -9.09 -21.37
N THR A 38 -5.37 -8.58 -22.19
CA THR A 38 -5.28 -7.21 -22.72
C THR A 38 -5.90 -6.24 -21.73
N ILE A 39 -5.14 -5.23 -21.31
CA ILE A 39 -5.65 -4.14 -20.46
C ILE A 39 -6.44 -3.17 -21.35
N GLU A 40 -7.72 -2.99 -21.06
CA GLU A 40 -8.61 -2.10 -21.82
C GLU A 40 -8.61 -0.69 -21.24
N ALA A 41 -8.64 -0.57 -19.91
CA ALA A 41 -8.61 0.71 -19.22
C ALA A 41 -8.14 0.57 -17.77
N VAL A 42 -7.47 1.61 -17.26
CA VAL A 42 -7.18 1.78 -15.83
C VAL A 42 -7.83 3.07 -15.38
N LYS A 43 -8.71 3.01 -14.36
CA LYS A 43 -9.45 4.16 -13.85
C LYS A 43 -9.16 4.36 -12.38
N ILE A 44 -8.61 5.53 -12.05
CA ILE A 44 -8.41 5.97 -10.67
C ILE A 44 -9.31 7.19 -10.45
N PRO A 45 -10.51 7.01 -9.86
CA PRO A 45 -11.42 8.13 -9.64
C PRO A 45 -10.92 9.02 -8.51
N VAL A 46 -11.34 10.29 -8.53
CA VAL A 46 -11.10 11.25 -7.43
C VAL A 46 -11.83 10.80 -6.15
N ILE A 47 -12.99 10.16 -6.29
CA ILE A 47 -13.77 9.58 -5.20
C ILE A 47 -14.29 8.22 -5.64
N GLY A 48 -14.03 7.18 -4.86
CA GLY A 48 -14.47 5.82 -5.12
C GLY A 48 -13.31 4.83 -5.15
N PHE A 49 -13.57 3.65 -5.71
CA PHE A 49 -12.57 2.60 -5.88
C PHE A 49 -12.00 2.65 -7.30
N SER A 50 -10.70 2.43 -7.39
CA SER A 50 -10.04 2.23 -8.67
C SER A 50 -10.47 0.91 -9.31
N ARG A 51 -10.29 0.82 -10.62
CA ARG A 51 -10.62 -0.38 -11.39
C ARG A 51 -9.73 -0.48 -12.63
N THR A 52 -9.23 -1.68 -12.87
CA THR A 52 -8.62 -2.09 -14.13
C THR A 52 -9.60 -2.98 -14.90
N ASP A 53 -9.95 -2.55 -16.10
CA ASP A 53 -10.71 -3.31 -17.07
C ASP A 53 -9.74 -4.09 -17.97
N PHE A 54 -9.95 -5.39 -18.11
CA PHE A 54 -9.17 -6.25 -18.98
C PHE A 54 -10.08 -7.17 -19.78
N SER A 55 -9.64 -7.54 -20.99
CA SER A 55 -10.34 -8.49 -21.85
C SER A 55 -10.47 -9.84 -21.15
N LYS A 56 -11.44 -10.67 -21.56
CA LYS A 56 -11.58 -12.04 -21.03
C LYS A 56 -10.29 -12.82 -21.32
N GLY A 57 -9.43 -12.95 -20.31
CA GLY A 57 -8.25 -13.80 -20.32
C GLY A 57 -8.53 -15.16 -19.66
N ASP A 58 -7.64 -16.11 -19.86
CA ASP A 58 -7.81 -17.50 -19.39
C ASP A 58 -7.64 -17.64 -17.86
N CYS A 59 -7.07 -16.64 -17.18
CA CYS A 59 -6.74 -16.68 -15.75
C CYS A 59 -7.29 -15.46 -14.96
N PRO A 60 -8.59 -15.16 -15.00
CA PRO A 60 -9.14 -13.95 -14.39
C PRO A 60 -8.95 -13.90 -12.87
N LEU A 61 -9.03 -15.07 -12.21
CA LEU A 61 -8.79 -15.16 -10.76
C LEU A 61 -7.38 -14.69 -10.38
N PHE A 62 -6.36 -15.04 -11.18
CA PHE A 62 -4.97 -14.65 -10.94
C PHE A 62 -4.80 -13.14 -11.10
N VAL A 63 -5.35 -12.56 -12.18
CA VAL A 63 -5.27 -11.12 -12.46
C VAL A 63 -5.93 -10.31 -11.36
N VAL A 64 -7.10 -10.75 -10.88
CA VAL A 64 -7.80 -10.05 -9.79
C VAL A 64 -7.03 -10.19 -8.47
N TRP A 65 -6.42 -11.34 -8.16
CA TRP A 65 -5.57 -11.45 -6.97
C TRP A 65 -4.27 -10.64 -7.06
N ALA A 66 -3.73 -10.45 -8.27
CA ALA A 66 -2.47 -9.73 -8.47
C ALA A 66 -2.54 -8.28 -7.97
N GLY A 67 -3.70 -7.63 -8.08
CA GLY A 67 -3.93 -6.27 -7.57
C GLY A 67 -3.63 -6.12 -6.07
N PRO A 68 -4.40 -6.76 -5.17
CA PRO A 68 -4.18 -6.67 -3.74
C PRO A 68 -2.86 -7.32 -3.29
N LEU A 69 -2.43 -8.44 -3.91
CA LEU A 69 -1.17 -9.08 -3.54
C LEU A 69 0.03 -8.18 -3.81
N LEU A 70 0.19 -7.73 -5.07
CA LEU A 70 1.30 -6.86 -5.43
C LEU A 70 1.15 -5.46 -4.83
N GLY A 71 -0.08 -4.95 -4.75
CA GLY A 71 -0.45 -3.73 -4.03
C GLY A 71 0.06 -3.69 -2.59
N ALA A 72 -0.04 -4.82 -1.90
CA ALA A 72 0.45 -4.98 -0.53
C ALA A 72 1.96 -5.28 -0.45
N THR A 73 2.50 -6.13 -1.32
CA THR A 73 3.88 -6.64 -1.19
C THR A 73 4.94 -5.78 -1.88
N MET A 74 4.63 -5.13 -3.00
CA MET A 74 5.62 -4.30 -3.72
C MET A 74 6.18 -3.17 -2.85
N PRO A 75 5.37 -2.40 -2.09
CA PRO A 75 5.91 -1.37 -1.20
C PRO A 75 6.85 -1.96 -0.13
N VAL A 76 6.51 -3.13 0.42
CA VAL A 76 7.35 -3.83 1.42
C VAL A 76 8.71 -4.21 0.83
N VAL A 77 8.71 -4.79 -0.37
CA VAL A 77 9.95 -5.13 -1.10
C VAL A 77 10.77 -3.87 -1.37
N LEU A 78 10.13 -2.80 -1.84
CA LEU A 78 10.80 -1.52 -2.11
C LEU A 78 11.44 -0.94 -0.84
N LEU A 79 10.74 -0.95 0.29
CA LEU A 79 11.28 -0.53 1.59
C LEU A 79 12.48 -1.38 2.03
N ALA A 80 12.44 -2.70 1.78
CA ALA A 80 13.53 -3.60 2.12
C ALA A 80 14.78 -3.39 1.24
N LEU A 81 14.58 -3.02 -0.03
CA LEU A 81 15.65 -2.73 -1.00
C LEU A 81 16.27 -1.35 -0.78
N LEU A 82 15.48 -0.35 -0.41
CA LEU A 82 15.93 1.03 -0.20
C LEU A 82 16.61 1.25 1.16
N ARG A 83 17.68 0.49 1.43
CA ARG A 83 18.44 0.58 2.69
C ARG A 83 19.21 1.90 2.86
N ALA A 84 19.54 2.58 1.76
CA ALA A 84 20.38 3.78 1.74
C ALA A 84 19.59 5.11 1.72
N VAL A 85 18.26 5.09 1.84
CA VAL A 85 17.48 6.34 1.87
C VAL A 85 17.63 7.07 3.21
N GLY A 86 17.64 8.40 3.16
CA GLY A 86 17.70 9.23 4.35
C GLY A 86 16.57 8.93 5.33
N ALA A 87 16.80 9.15 6.63
CA ALA A 87 15.87 8.76 7.70
C ALA A 87 14.44 9.27 7.45
N ARG A 88 14.26 10.53 7.03
CA ARG A 88 12.91 11.09 6.75
C ARG A 88 12.19 10.35 5.62
N ALA A 89 12.87 10.09 4.51
CA ALA A 89 12.32 9.34 3.38
C ALA A 89 11.96 7.91 3.78
N ARG A 90 12.79 7.27 4.61
CA ARG A 90 12.51 5.94 5.16
C ARG A 90 11.25 5.92 6.02
N HIS A 91 11.04 6.92 6.88
CA HIS A 91 9.82 7.02 7.69
C HIS A 91 8.58 7.25 6.81
N ALA A 92 8.66 8.15 5.82
CA ALA A 92 7.56 8.37 4.88
C ALA A 92 7.21 7.09 4.10
N LEU A 93 8.23 6.38 3.60
CA LEU A 93 8.05 5.11 2.90
C LEU A 93 7.48 4.04 3.82
N GLN A 94 7.97 3.91 5.05
CA GLN A 94 7.45 2.94 6.02
C GLN A 94 6.00 3.24 6.41
N PHE A 95 5.62 4.52 6.54
CA PHE A 95 4.23 4.92 6.71
C PHE A 95 3.38 4.47 5.52
N PHE A 96 3.82 4.77 4.30
CA PHE A 96 3.13 4.38 3.08
C PHE A 96 3.01 2.85 2.93
N VAL A 97 4.05 2.09 3.27
CA VAL A 97 4.03 0.61 3.29
C VAL A 97 2.99 0.09 4.28
N GLY A 98 3.00 0.59 5.51
CA GLY A 98 2.00 0.22 6.50
C GLY A 98 0.58 0.56 6.05
N PHE A 99 0.41 1.72 5.39
CA PHE A 99 -0.86 2.15 4.81
C PHE A 99 -1.32 1.20 3.70
N CYS A 100 -0.45 0.82 2.76
CA CYS A 100 -0.79 -0.09 1.67
C CYS A 100 -1.24 -1.46 2.18
N LEU A 101 -0.49 -2.03 3.14
CA LEU A 101 -0.84 -3.28 3.80
C LEU A 101 -2.20 -3.19 4.51
N LEU A 102 -2.41 -2.13 5.27
CA LEU A 102 -3.64 -1.93 6.03
C LEU A 102 -4.85 -1.72 5.11
N ALA A 103 -4.74 -0.85 4.10
CA ALA A 103 -5.83 -0.53 3.19
C ALA A 103 -6.21 -1.73 2.31
N ASN A 104 -5.23 -2.43 1.71
CA ASN A 104 -5.50 -3.64 0.93
C ASN A 104 -6.09 -4.75 1.82
N GLY A 105 -5.56 -4.93 3.03
CA GLY A 105 -6.06 -5.91 3.98
C GLY A 105 -7.50 -5.61 4.42
N ALA A 106 -7.82 -4.36 4.74
CA ALA A 106 -9.17 -3.94 5.08
C ALA A 106 -10.12 -4.08 3.89
N TYR A 107 -9.70 -3.66 2.70
CA TYR A 107 -10.50 -3.74 1.48
C TYR A 107 -10.90 -5.18 1.15
N ILE A 108 -9.94 -6.10 1.10
CA ILE A 108 -10.21 -7.50 0.77
C ILE A 108 -10.88 -8.24 1.95
N GLY A 109 -10.39 -8.03 3.18
CA GLY A 109 -10.88 -8.72 4.37
C GLY A 109 -12.32 -8.37 4.71
N LEU A 110 -12.68 -7.07 4.68
CA LEU A 110 -14.07 -6.63 4.90
C LEU A 110 -14.92 -6.85 3.64
N GLY A 111 -14.33 -6.71 2.46
CA GLY A 111 -14.97 -6.98 1.18
C GLY A 111 -15.44 -8.42 1.01
N ALA A 112 -14.86 -9.37 1.74
CA ALA A 112 -15.32 -10.76 1.82
C ALA A 112 -16.79 -10.90 2.27
N PHE A 113 -17.32 -9.92 3.02
CA PHE A 113 -18.70 -9.92 3.51
C PHE A 113 -19.64 -9.04 2.67
N SER A 114 -19.13 -7.98 2.05
CA SER A 114 -19.95 -7.05 1.25
C SER A 114 -20.03 -7.42 -0.23
N GLY A 115 -19.09 -8.23 -0.73
CA GLY A 115 -19.04 -8.64 -2.13
C GLY A 115 -18.97 -7.45 -3.09
N ALA A 116 -18.18 -6.42 -2.76
CA ALA A 116 -17.95 -5.23 -3.57
C ALA A 116 -16.56 -5.26 -4.24
N GLY A 117 -16.43 -4.58 -5.38
CA GLY A 117 -15.17 -4.47 -6.12
C GLY A 117 -14.53 -5.83 -6.44
N ASP A 118 -13.24 -5.95 -6.20
CA ASP A 118 -12.43 -7.14 -6.43
C ASP A 118 -12.97 -8.35 -5.71
N CYS A 119 -13.50 -8.19 -4.49
CA CYS A 119 -14.01 -9.30 -3.70
C CYS A 119 -15.17 -10.02 -4.41
N ARG A 120 -15.99 -9.26 -5.14
CA ARG A 120 -17.03 -9.83 -6.00
C ARG A 120 -16.43 -10.66 -7.13
N GLN A 121 -15.44 -10.11 -7.82
CA GLN A 121 -14.80 -10.78 -8.95
C GLN A 121 -14.04 -12.03 -8.49
N LEU A 122 -13.33 -11.94 -7.37
CA LEU A 122 -12.66 -13.07 -6.72
C LEU A 122 -13.66 -14.19 -6.40
N ALA A 123 -14.80 -13.86 -5.77
CA ALA A 123 -15.83 -14.85 -5.47
C ALA A 123 -16.45 -15.45 -6.75
N GLN A 124 -16.73 -14.63 -7.76
CA GLN A 124 -17.26 -15.07 -9.06
C GLN A 124 -16.32 -16.01 -9.80
N HIS A 125 -15.00 -15.82 -9.65
CA HIS A 125 -13.98 -16.66 -10.25
C HIS A 125 -13.51 -17.80 -9.31
N GLY A 126 -14.25 -18.07 -8.23
CA GLY A 126 -14.08 -19.26 -7.39
C GLY A 126 -13.12 -19.11 -6.20
N SER A 127 -12.69 -17.90 -5.86
CA SER A 127 -11.91 -17.67 -4.64
C SER A 127 -12.75 -17.98 -3.40
N PRO A 128 -12.32 -18.89 -2.51
CA PRO A 128 -13.03 -19.15 -1.27
C PRO A 128 -13.02 -17.92 -0.35
N GLY A 129 -14.13 -17.58 0.29
CA GLY A 129 -14.22 -16.39 1.15
C GLY A 129 -13.18 -16.37 2.29
N TRP A 130 -12.77 -17.53 2.80
CA TRP A 130 -11.75 -17.62 3.85
C TRP A 130 -10.37 -17.15 3.39
N THR A 131 -10.02 -17.25 2.10
CA THR A 131 -8.72 -16.76 1.59
C THR A 131 -8.67 -15.25 1.62
N LEU A 132 -9.80 -14.58 1.33
CA LEU A 132 -9.94 -13.12 1.44
C LEU A 132 -9.80 -12.66 2.89
N VAL A 133 -10.46 -13.37 3.83
CA VAL A 133 -10.33 -13.08 5.28
C VAL A 133 -8.90 -13.30 5.76
N ALA A 134 -8.25 -14.41 5.36
CA ALA A 134 -6.87 -14.71 5.73
C ALA A 134 -5.90 -13.64 5.22
N PHE A 135 -6.01 -13.27 3.93
CA PHE A 135 -5.24 -12.17 3.38
C PHE A 135 -5.50 -10.86 4.13
N GLY A 136 -6.77 -10.57 4.42
CA GLY A 136 -7.18 -9.38 5.16
C GLY A 136 -6.54 -9.26 6.53
N VAL A 137 -6.62 -10.32 7.33
CA VAL A 137 -6.02 -10.38 8.68
C VAL A 137 -4.50 -10.23 8.62
N LEU A 138 -3.84 -10.97 7.73
CA LEU A 138 -2.38 -10.95 7.60
C LEU A 138 -1.86 -9.59 7.14
N SER A 139 -2.45 -9.04 6.07
CA SER A 139 -2.04 -7.73 5.54
C SER A 139 -2.38 -6.60 6.50
N PHE A 140 -3.57 -6.60 7.09
CA PHE A 140 -3.96 -5.56 8.06
C PHE A 140 -3.09 -5.59 9.32
N GLY A 141 -2.87 -6.77 9.89
CA GLY A 141 -1.98 -6.97 11.04
C GLY A 141 -0.53 -6.61 10.71
N GLY A 142 -0.05 -6.96 9.52
CA GLY A 142 1.26 -6.57 9.02
C GLY A 142 1.42 -5.05 8.89
N GLY A 143 0.40 -4.36 8.39
CA GLY A 143 0.38 -2.89 8.31
C GLY A 143 0.48 -2.23 9.69
N LEU A 144 -0.30 -2.70 10.65
CA LEU A 144 -0.22 -2.24 12.04
C LEU A 144 1.15 -2.52 12.66
N TYR A 145 1.74 -3.69 12.40
CA TYR A 145 3.08 -4.03 12.86
C TYR A 145 4.15 -3.09 12.29
N VAL A 146 4.08 -2.79 10.99
CA VAL A 146 5.01 -1.86 10.31
C VAL A 146 4.92 -0.46 10.93
N TRP A 147 3.70 0.04 11.18
CA TRP A 147 3.49 1.32 11.86
C TRP A 147 3.95 1.31 13.31
N HIS A 148 3.72 0.22 14.05
CA HIS A 148 4.21 0.07 15.42
C HIS A 148 5.75 0.18 15.48
N ARG A 149 6.46 -0.39 14.50
CA ARG A 149 7.93 -0.34 14.40
C ARG A 149 8.49 1.05 14.07
N MET A 150 7.66 2.02 13.70
CA MET A 150 8.10 3.41 13.48
C MET A 150 8.45 4.14 14.79
N GLY A 151 8.00 3.62 15.94
CA GLY A 151 8.23 4.24 17.24
C GLY A 151 7.49 5.58 17.41
N PRO A 152 7.80 6.34 18.48
CA PRO A 152 7.09 7.58 18.79
C PRO A 152 7.25 8.65 17.70
N LEU A 153 6.16 9.34 17.38
CA LEU A 153 6.09 10.47 16.43
C LEU A 153 7.17 11.55 16.64
N ARG A 154 7.67 11.73 17.88
CA ARG A 154 8.76 12.67 18.18
C ARG A 154 10.04 12.38 17.40
N ASN A 155 10.29 11.11 17.07
CA ASN A 155 11.50 10.65 16.40
C ASN A 155 11.50 11.00 14.90
N TRP A 156 10.34 11.29 14.31
CA TRP A 156 10.21 11.62 12.89
C TRP A 156 10.85 12.98 12.56
N PHE A 157 10.80 13.92 13.50
CA PHE A 157 11.31 15.28 13.34
C PHE A 157 12.70 15.49 13.98
N ALA A 158 13.20 14.55 14.77
CA ALA A 158 14.43 14.68 15.54
C ALA A 158 15.73 14.58 14.71
N SER A 159 15.67 14.36 13.40
CA SER A 159 16.85 14.08 12.57
C SER A 159 17.60 15.32 12.04
N ASN A 160 17.74 16.40 12.82
CA ASN A 160 18.44 17.61 12.35
C ASN A 160 19.45 18.25 13.32
N SER A 161 19.84 17.61 14.42
CA SER A 161 20.75 18.20 15.42
C SER A 161 22.10 17.51 15.59
N ARG A 162 22.52 16.63 14.66
CA ARG A 162 23.86 15.98 14.71
C ARG A 162 24.74 16.27 13.49
N THR A 163 24.75 17.52 13.03
CA THR A 163 25.91 18.10 12.35
C THR A 163 26.56 19.12 13.28
N GLY A 164 26.88 18.70 14.50
CA GLY A 164 27.86 19.40 15.31
C GLY A 164 29.23 18.94 14.82
N PHE A 165 29.86 19.72 13.94
CA PHE A 165 31.30 19.71 13.81
C PHE A 165 31.86 20.08 15.18
N ASP A 166 32.56 19.15 15.82
CA ASP A 166 33.25 19.37 17.09
C ASP A 166 34.73 19.62 16.78
N PRO A 167 35.18 20.89 16.62
CA PRO A 167 36.57 21.20 16.33
C PRO A 167 37.52 20.96 17.51
N MET A 168 37.03 20.56 18.70
CA MET A 168 37.84 20.53 19.92
C MET A 168 38.43 19.16 20.28
N ARG A 169 38.55 18.23 19.32
CA ARG A 169 39.26 16.94 19.51
C ARG A 169 40.56 16.79 18.73
N ALA A 170 41.17 17.90 18.30
CA ALA A 170 42.54 17.93 17.80
C ALA A 170 43.34 18.97 18.58
N GLY A 171 44.05 18.52 19.61
CA GLY A 171 44.87 19.32 20.51
C GLY A 171 45.37 18.48 21.66
#